data_AF-A0A1C5Y6M3-F1
#
_entry.id   AF-A0A1C5Y6M3-F1
#
_cell.length_a   1.000
_cell.length_b   1.000
_cell.length_c   1.000
_cell.angle_alpha   90.00
_cell.angle_beta   90.00
_cell.angle_gamma   90.00
#
_symmetry.space_group_name_H-M   'P 1'
#
loop_
_entity.id
_entity.type
_entity.pdbx_description
1 polymer ?
#
loop_
_entity_poly.entity_id
_entity_poly.type
_entity_poly.pdbx_seq_one_letter_code
_entity_poly.pdbx_strand_id
1 'polypeptide(L)'
;MAGYAFARIEFPFKNFIFVLLLSVLMVPGQIFLLPQYQLIQKMGLLNTIPALFLPNLFSAFGTFLLRQFFMSMPQELEDAAIVDGCNRFQIFGRIMVPLIQPGIAALTIFTFKFAWNDFMWPLIVNNSMDKLILGPALSTLQGQYTTQYPMQMAGAVLAVIPLVVIFFIFQKQFIESVATSGIKG
;
A
#
# COMPACT_ATOMS: atom_id res chain seq x y z
N MET A 1 0.54 -9.17 8.85
CA MET A 1 -0.09 -10.08 9.82
C MET A 1 -1.61 -10.12 9.73
N ALA A 2 -2.32 -8.97 9.58
CA ALA A 2 -3.78 -8.95 9.47
C ALA A 2 -4.33 -9.90 8.37
N GLY A 3 -3.76 -9.88 7.17
CA GLY A 3 -4.16 -10.81 6.10
C GLY A 3 -4.01 -12.28 6.47
N TYR A 4 -2.95 -12.64 7.21
CA TYR A 4 -2.75 -14.01 7.71
C TYR A 4 -3.79 -14.38 8.77
N ALA A 5 -4.08 -13.48 9.72
CA ALA A 5 -5.11 -13.71 10.73
C ALA A 5 -6.50 -13.95 10.10
N PHE A 6 -6.93 -13.09 9.17
CA PHE A 6 -8.20 -13.25 8.46
C PHE A 6 -8.23 -14.42 7.47
N ALA A 7 -7.08 -14.99 7.10
CA ALA A 7 -7.02 -16.19 6.28
C ALA A 7 -7.06 -17.45 7.17
N ARG A 8 -6.14 -17.57 8.14
CA ARG A 8 -5.76 -18.85 8.76
C ARG A 8 -6.12 -19.01 10.23
N ILE A 9 -6.47 -17.92 10.92
CA ILE A 9 -6.89 -17.98 12.33
C ILE A 9 -8.41 -17.99 12.37
N GLU A 10 -8.99 -18.87 13.20
CA GLU A 10 -10.42 -18.86 13.51
C GLU A 10 -10.66 -18.04 14.77
N PHE A 11 -11.58 -17.09 14.69
CA PHE A 11 -11.98 -16.25 15.82
C PHE A 11 -13.43 -15.80 15.61
N PRO A 12 -14.16 -15.51 16.70
CA PRO A 12 -15.58 -15.14 16.61
C PRO A 12 -15.77 -13.89 15.72
N PHE A 13 -16.85 -13.90 14.92
CA PHE A 13 -17.22 -12.82 14.00
C PHE A 13 -16.21 -12.48 12.89
N LYS A 14 -15.20 -13.33 12.63
CA LYS A 14 -14.17 -13.14 11.59
C LYS A 14 -14.73 -12.63 10.26
N ASN A 15 -15.75 -13.29 9.73
CA ASN A 15 -16.34 -12.92 8.43
C ASN A 15 -17.06 -11.57 8.48
N PHE A 16 -17.77 -11.28 9.56
CA PHE A 16 -18.44 -10.00 9.74
C PHE A 16 -17.44 -8.85 9.83
N ILE A 17 -16.40 -8.99 10.65
CA ILE A 17 -15.32 -7.98 10.80
C ILE A 17 -14.60 -7.80 9.46
N PHE A 18 -14.38 -8.88 8.70
CA PHE A 18 -13.75 -8.78 7.39
C PHE A 18 -14.62 -8.01 6.38
N VAL A 19 -15.93 -8.26 6.34
CA VAL A 19 -16.85 -7.50 5.48
C VAL A 19 -16.87 -6.02 5.88
N LEU A 20 -16.89 -5.72 7.18
CA LEU A 20 -16.79 -4.35 7.68
C LEU A 20 -15.48 -3.67 7.24
N LEU A 21 -14.35 -4.38 7.31
CA LEU A 21 -13.07 -3.89 6.79
C LEU A 21 -13.13 -3.60 5.29
N LEU A 22 -13.80 -4.44 4.50
CA LEU A 22 -13.98 -4.20 3.06
C LEU A 22 -14.88 -3.01 2.75
N SER A 23 -15.91 -2.76 3.57
CA SER A 23 -16.79 -1.60 3.35
C SER A 23 -16.05 -0.26 3.40
N VAL A 24 -14.94 -0.17 4.15
CA VAL A 24 -14.09 1.04 4.19
C VAL A 24 -13.48 1.34 2.81
N LEU A 25 -13.23 0.32 1.97
CA LEU A 25 -12.72 0.51 0.62
C LEU A 25 -13.73 1.18 -0.32
N MET A 26 -15.01 1.19 0.03
CA MET A 26 -16.07 1.87 -0.73
C MET A 26 -16.17 3.35 -0.36
N VAL A 27 -15.57 3.77 0.76
CA VAL A 27 -15.61 5.15 1.22
C VAL A 27 -14.56 5.97 0.45
N PRO A 28 -14.95 7.10 -0.18
CA PRO A 28 -14.00 7.98 -0.83
C PRO A 28 -12.93 8.49 0.14
N GLY A 29 -11.65 8.34 -0.22
CA GLY A 29 -10.51 8.71 0.62
C GLY A 29 -10.53 10.18 1.07
N GLN A 30 -11.12 11.06 0.24
CA GLN A 30 -11.23 12.49 0.48
C GLN A 30 -12.01 12.84 1.77
N ILE A 31 -12.94 11.99 2.18
CA ILE A 31 -13.70 12.17 3.42
C ILE A 31 -12.78 12.12 4.64
N PHE A 32 -11.71 11.33 4.57
CA PHE A 32 -10.76 11.16 5.67
C PHE A 32 -9.69 12.26 5.74
N LEU A 33 -9.57 13.14 4.73
CA LEU A 33 -8.50 14.15 4.67
C LEU A 33 -8.49 15.08 5.88
N LEU A 34 -9.62 15.69 6.22
CA LEU A 34 -9.70 16.64 7.33
C LEU A 34 -9.42 15.97 8.68
N PRO A 35 -10.05 14.83 9.02
CA PRO A 35 -9.71 14.09 10.24
C PRO A 35 -8.23 13.65 10.30
N GLN A 36 -7.68 13.14 9.20
CA GLN A 36 -6.27 12.71 9.15
C GLN A 36 -5.31 13.88 9.35
N TYR A 37 -5.58 15.02 8.71
CA TYR A 37 -4.78 16.23 8.89
C TYR A 37 -4.77 16.69 10.35
N GLN A 38 -5.96 16.77 10.98
CA GLN A 38 -6.07 17.15 12.38
C GLN A 38 -5.30 16.19 13.31
N LEU A 39 -5.28 14.90 12.99
CA LEU A 39 -4.53 13.90 13.75
C LEU A 39 -3.02 14.14 13.65
N ILE A 40 -2.50 14.29 12.43
CA ILE A 40 -1.07 14.56 12.18
C ILE A 40 -0.65 15.91 12.80
N GLN A 41 -1.51 16.92 12.72
CA GLN A 41 -1.31 18.22 13.36
C GLN A 41 -1.22 18.10 14.88
N LYS A 42 -2.17 17.39 15.51
CA LYS A 42 -2.17 17.15 16.96
C LYS A 42 -0.94 16.36 17.42
N MET A 43 -0.41 15.48 16.58
CA MET A 43 0.85 14.77 16.83
C MET A 43 2.10 15.63 16.62
N GLY A 44 1.96 16.86 16.11
CA GLY A 44 3.10 17.75 15.81
C GLY A 44 3.97 17.26 14.64
N LEU A 45 3.43 16.41 13.77
CA LEU A 45 4.20 15.75 12.70
C LEU A 45 4.12 16.47 11.35
N LEU A 46 3.40 17.60 11.25
CA LEU A 46 3.32 18.37 10.00
C LEU A 46 4.71 18.74 9.49
N ASN A 47 4.87 18.79 8.17
CA ASN A 47 6.13 19.10 7.50
C ASN A 47 7.28 18.12 7.83
N THR A 48 6.97 16.84 8.05
CA THR A 48 7.95 15.77 8.29
C THR A 48 7.68 14.55 7.40
N ILE A 49 8.71 13.73 7.17
CA ILE A 49 8.55 12.48 6.37
C ILE A 49 7.49 11.55 6.99
N PRO A 50 7.41 11.35 8.32
CA PRO A 50 6.32 10.59 8.93
C PRO A 50 4.90 11.03 8.52
N ALA A 51 4.65 12.34 8.34
CA ALA A 51 3.32 12.80 7.92
C ALA A 51 2.87 12.22 6.58
N LEU A 52 3.80 11.86 5.69
CA LEU A 52 3.50 11.36 4.36
C LEU A 52 2.98 9.91 4.37
N PHE A 53 3.52 9.05 5.22
CA PHE A 53 3.20 7.61 5.18
C PHE A 53 2.36 7.11 6.36
N LEU A 54 2.42 7.79 7.53
CA LEU A 54 1.80 7.31 8.76
C LEU A 54 0.28 7.08 8.65
N PRO A 55 -0.52 7.96 8.00
CA PRO A 55 -1.95 7.71 7.82
C PRO A 55 -2.26 6.45 6.99
N ASN A 56 -1.36 6.08 6.08
CA ASN A 56 -1.52 4.97 5.14
C ASN A 56 -0.82 3.67 5.61
N LEU A 57 -0.26 3.64 6.82
CA LEU A 57 0.39 2.44 7.37
C LEU A 57 -0.57 1.24 7.49
N PHE A 58 -1.83 1.51 7.76
CA PHE A 58 -2.88 0.50 7.85
C PHE A 58 -3.72 0.53 6.58
N SER A 59 -3.72 -0.60 5.86
CA SER A 59 -4.43 -0.72 4.59
C SER A 59 -5.44 -1.86 4.63
N ALA A 60 -6.72 -1.52 4.45
CA ALA A 60 -7.78 -2.50 4.22
C ALA A 60 -7.53 -3.29 2.92
N PHE A 61 -7.05 -2.62 1.87
CA PHE A 61 -6.71 -3.25 0.59
C PHE A 61 -5.55 -4.24 0.75
N GLY A 62 -4.47 -3.83 1.45
CA GLY A 62 -3.35 -4.72 1.72
C GLY A 62 -3.74 -5.93 2.56
N THR A 63 -4.65 -5.74 3.52
CA THR A 63 -5.21 -6.85 4.31
C THR A 63 -6.01 -7.82 3.44
N PHE A 64 -6.89 -7.29 2.58
CA PHE A 64 -7.67 -8.09 1.64
C PHE A 64 -6.78 -8.88 0.67
N LEU A 65 -5.83 -8.20 0.01
CA LEU A 65 -4.96 -8.79 -1.00
C LEU A 65 -4.12 -9.92 -0.41
N LEU A 66 -3.40 -9.66 0.70
CA LEU A 66 -2.57 -10.68 1.33
C LEU A 66 -3.40 -11.84 1.88
N ARG A 67 -4.63 -11.59 2.34
CA ARG A 67 -5.53 -12.68 2.75
C ARG A 67 -5.79 -13.66 1.59
N GLN A 68 -5.99 -13.18 0.36
CA GLN A 68 -6.20 -14.07 -0.79
C GLN A 68 -4.98 -14.96 -1.04
N PHE A 69 -3.77 -14.40 -0.98
CA PHE A 69 -2.52 -15.16 -1.11
C PHE A 69 -2.32 -16.16 0.03
N PHE A 70 -2.63 -15.81 1.27
CA PHE A 70 -2.55 -16.77 2.38
C PHE A 70 -3.59 -17.89 2.28
N MET A 71 -4.78 -17.60 1.72
CA MET A 71 -5.81 -18.61 1.50
C MET A 71 -5.47 -19.60 0.38
N SER A 72 -4.68 -19.20 -0.62
CA SER A 72 -4.29 -20.10 -1.71
C SER A 72 -3.22 -21.12 -1.31
N MET A 73 -2.57 -20.94 -0.16
CA MET A 73 -1.57 -21.89 0.34
C MET A 73 -2.23 -23.13 0.96
N PRO A 74 -1.69 -24.34 0.76
CA PRO A 74 -2.21 -25.55 1.41
C PRO A 74 -2.19 -25.44 2.94
N GLN A 75 -3.22 -25.94 3.62
CA GLN A 75 -3.28 -25.92 5.10
C GLN A 75 -2.26 -26.88 5.73
N GLU A 76 -1.97 -27.99 5.05
CA GLU A 76 -1.04 -29.05 5.46
C GLU A 76 0.36 -28.53 5.84
N LEU A 77 0.80 -27.41 5.23
CA LEU A 77 2.07 -26.76 5.55
C LEU A 77 2.09 -26.19 6.98
N GLU A 78 0.97 -25.69 7.47
CA GLU A 78 0.87 -25.23 8.87
C GLU A 78 0.75 -26.40 9.82
N ASP A 79 0.00 -27.45 9.45
CA ASP A 79 -0.17 -28.64 10.27
C ASP A 79 1.18 -29.35 10.48
N ALA A 80 1.98 -29.50 9.43
CA ALA A 80 3.34 -30.04 9.51
C ALA A 80 4.23 -29.20 10.44
N ALA A 81 4.18 -27.87 10.31
CA ALA A 81 4.97 -26.97 11.15
C ALA A 81 4.57 -27.04 12.64
N ILE A 82 3.28 -27.26 12.92
CA ILE A 82 2.78 -27.47 14.29
C ILE A 82 3.33 -28.78 14.86
N VAL A 83 3.38 -29.85 14.07
CA VAL A 83 3.99 -31.13 14.46
C VAL A 83 5.50 -30.96 14.73
N ASP A 84 6.19 -30.13 13.96
CA ASP A 84 7.60 -29.74 14.19
C ASP A 84 7.80 -28.81 15.40
N GLY A 85 6.73 -28.47 16.14
CA GLY A 85 6.78 -27.66 17.35
C GLY A 85 6.89 -26.15 17.11
N CYS A 86 6.63 -25.67 15.89
CA CYS A 86 6.64 -24.24 15.60
C CYS A 86 5.44 -23.53 16.24
N ASN A 87 5.69 -22.38 16.87
CA ASN A 87 4.62 -21.49 17.31
C ASN A 87 4.04 -20.67 16.15
N ARG A 88 2.87 -20.04 16.35
CA ARG A 88 2.15 -19.33 15.28
C ARG A 88 2.95 -18.17 14.65
N PHE A 89 3.78 -17.46 15.42
CA PHE A 89 4.63 -16.39 14.89
C PHE A 89 5.77 -16.93 14.03
N GLN A 90 6.33 -18.09 14.40
CA GLN A 90 7.31 -18.81 13.60
C GLN A 90 6.70 -19.32 12.30
N ILE A 91 5.51 -19.93 12.36
CA ILE A 91 4.77 -20.38 11.17
C ILE A 91 4.51 -19.20 10.23
N PHE A 92 3.98 -18.09 10.76
CA PHE A 92 3.75 -16.88 9.98
C PHE A 92 5.04 -16.36 9.32
N GLY A 93 6.08 -16.10 10.11
CA GLY A 93 7.27 -15.39 9.63
C GLY A 93 8.24 -16.25 8.83
N ARG A 94 8.44 -17.52 9.21
CA ARG A 94 9.45 -18.40 8.62
C ARG A 94 8.90 -19.28 7.49
N ILE A 95 7.61 -19.56 7.48
CA ILE A 95 7.00 -20.49 6.52
C ILE A 95 6.05 -19.74 5.58
N MET A 96 5.02 -19.11 6.13
CA MET A 96 3.95 -18.54 5.32
C MET A 96 4.36 -17.27 4.56
N VAL A 97 5.11 -16.36 5.18
CA VAL A 97 5.57 -15.11 4.55
C VAL A 97 6.49 -15.35 3.35
N PRO A 98 7.51 -16.24 3.41
CA PRO A 98 8.32 -16.60 2.24
C PRO A 98 7.53 -17.24 1.09
N LEU A 99 6.44 -17.96 1.37
CA LEU A 99 5.62 -18.59 0.33
C LEU A 99 4.77 -17.59 -0.44
N ILE A 100 4.32 -16.51 0.21
CA ILE A 100 3.50 -15.47 -0.42
C ILE A 100 4.32 -14.28 -0.95
N GLN A 101 5.61 -14.46 -1.23
CA GLN A 101 6.49 -13.42 -1.78
C GLN A 101 5.90 -12.74 -3.03
N PRO A 102 5.27 -13.45 -3.98
CA PRO A 102 4.59 -12.80 -5.11
C PRO A 102 3.49 -11.83 -4.66
N GLY A 103 2.71 -12.19 -3.63
CA GLY A 103 1.67 -11.33 -3.07
C GLY A 103 2.21 -10.11 -2.33
N ILE A 104 3.34 -10.26 -1.63
CA ILE A 104 4.03 -9.13 -0.99
C ILE A 104 4.60 -8.18 -2.05
N ALA A 105 5.18 -8.71 -3.13
CA ALA A 105 5.65 -7.92 -4.25
C ALA A 105 4.50 -7.14 -4.89
N ALA A 106 3.36 -7.79 -5.18
CA ALA A 106 2.17 -7.14 -5.70
C ALA A 106 1.70 -5.98 -4.80
N LEU A 107 1.55 -6.24 -3.50
CA LEU A 107 1.13 -5.21 -2.54
C LEU A 107 2.10 -4.04 -2.52
N THR A 108 3.40 -4.31 -2.54
CA THR A 108 4.45 -3.29 -2.53
C THR A 108 4.36 -2.40 -3.75
N ILE A 109 4.16 -2.98 -4.93
CA ILE A 109 4.01 -2.22 -6.18
C ILE A 109 2.77 -1.34 -6.14
N PHE A 110 1.61 -1.89 -5.73
CA PHE A 110 0.37 -1.10 -5.66
C PHE A 110 0.49 0.03 -4.65
N THR A 111 1.09 -0.23 -3.48
CA THR A 111 1.29 0.77 -2.43
C THR A 111 2.26 1.86 -2.88
N PHE A 112 3.37 1.48 -3.52
CA PHE A 112 4.33 2.43 -4.07
C PHE A 112 3.68 3.30 -5.15
N LYS A 113 3.00 2.68 -6.12
CA LYS A 113 2.31 3.40 -7.19
C LYS A 113 1.30 4.39 -6.60
N PHE A 114 0.50 3.95 -5.63
CA PHE A 114 -0.48 4.80 -4.96
C PHE A 114 0.20 6.00 -4.29
N ALA A 115 1.20 5.77 -3.45
CA ALA A 115 1.91 6.83 -2.73
C ALA A 115 2.65 7.80 -3.68
N TRP A 116 3.23 7.31 -4.78
CA TRP A 116 3.93 8.14 -5.76
C TRP A 116 3.00 9.02 -6.59
N ASN A 117 1.77 8.55 -6.85
CA ASN A 117 0.76 9.32 -7.58
C ASN A 117 -0.08 10.21 -6.66
N ASP A 118 0.03 10.07 -5.34
CA ASP A 118 -0.72 10.89 -4.41
C ASP A 118 -0.18 12.31 -4.42
N PHE A 119 -1.05 13.21 -4.88
CA PHE A 119 -0.74 14.61 -5.06
C PHE A 119 -1.38 15.48 -3.97
N MET A 120 -2.60 15.13 -3.53
CA MET A 120 -3.36 15.93 -2.58
C MET A 120 -2.75 15.88 -1.19
N TRP A 121 -2.46 14.68 -0.67
CA TRP A 121 -2.02 14.55 0.71
C TRP A 121 -0.70 15.29 0.99
N PRO A 122 0.37 15.12 0.18
CA PRO A 122 1.62 15.83 0.44
C PRO A 122 1.49 17.35 0.40
N LEU A 123 0.64 17.90 -0.47
CA LEU A 123 0.36 19.35 -0.50
C LEU A 123 -0.32 19.86 0.77
N ILE A 124 -1.11 19.01 1.43
CA ILE A 124 -1.85 19.38 2.64
C ILE A 124 -0.93 19.32 3.88
N VAL A 125 -0.02 18.33 3.95
CA VAL A 125 0.80 18.13 5.16
C VAL A 125 2.18 18.77 5.13
N ASN A 126 2.72 19.07 3.95
CA ASN A 126 4.02 19.72 3.82
C ASN A 126 3.86 21.19 3.47
N ASN A 127 4.29 22.05 4.40
CA ASN A 127 4.20 23.50 4.25
C ASN A 127 5.46 24.09 3.61
N SER A 128 6.55 23.33 3.49
CA SER A 128 7.82 23.82 2.95
C SER A 128 8.15 23.16 1.61
N MET A 129 8.53 23.99 0.62
CA MET A 129 8.79 23.55 -0.76
C MET A 129 9.91 22.52 -0.88
N ASP A 130 10.90 22.59 0.00
CA ASP A 130 12.03 21.65 0.12
C ASP A 130 11.59 20.23 0.51
N LYS A 131 10.38 20.07 1.04
CA LYS A 131 9.83 18.77 1.48
C LYS A 131 8.69 18.28 0.60
N LEU A 132 8.34 19.02 -0.46
CA LEU A 132 7.34 18.55 -1.40
C LEU A 132 7.89 17.41 -2.27
N ILE A 133 7.01 16.44 -2.52
CA ILE A 133 7.28 15.39 -3.49
C ILE A 133 7.21 16.00 -4.90
N LEU A 134 7.96 15.44 -5.85
CA LEU A 134 8.09 15.96 -7.21
C LEU A 134 6.74 16.27 -7.88
N GLY A 135 5.76 15.37 -7.81
CA GLY A 135 4.42 15.61 -8.38
C GLY A 135 3.76 16.90 -7.85
N PRO A 136 3.49 16.98 -6.53
CA PRO A 136 3.09 18.20 -5.82
C PRO A 136 3.92 19.45 -6.12
N ALA A 137 5.24 19.33 -6.24
CA ALA A 137 6.09 20.46 -6.55
C ALA A 137 5.85 20.98 -7.98
N LEU A 138 5.64 20.10 -8.96
CA LEU A 138 5.42 20.49 -10.35
C LEU A 138 4.14 21.28 -10.59
N SER A 139 3.11 21.10 -9.77
CA SER A 139 1.90 21.94 -9.88
C SER A 139 2.14 23.38 -9.47
N THR A 140 3.15 23.66 -8.64
CA THR A 140 3.50 25.03 -8.28
C THR A 140 4.04 25.84 -9.46
N LEU A 141 4.48 25.16 -10.53
CA LEU A 141 4.91 25.78 -11.79
C LEU A 141 3.74 26.20 -12.71
N GLN A 142 2.52 25.80 -12.34
CA GLN A 142 1.29 26.20 -13.01
C GLN A 142 0.71 27.44 -12.31
N GLY A 143 1.16 28.62 -12.73
CA GLY A 143 0.66 29.89 -12.21
C GLY A 143 -0.70 30.28 -12.80
N GLN A 144 -1.43 31.17 -12.12
CA GLN A 144 -2.73 31.67 -12.59
C GLN A 144 -2.66 32.42 -13.93
N TYR A 145 -1.51 33.02 -14.26
CA TYR A 145 -1.32 33.84 -15.47
C TYR A 145 -0.23 33.31 -16.41
N THR A 146 0.75 32.58 -15.90
CA THR A 146 1.87 32.04 -16.68
C THR A 146 2.24 30.65 -16.17
N THR A 147 2.28 29.68 -17.07
CA THR A 147 2.72 28.31 -16.79
C THR A 147 4.10 28.08 -17.40
N GLN A 148 5.04 27.56 -16.61
CA GLN A 148 6.38 27.24 -17.09
C GLN A 148 6.42 25.86 -17.77
N TYR A 149 5.78 25.76 -18.95
CA TYR A 149 5.61 24.49 -19.68
C TYR A 149 6.91 23.70 -19.88
N PRO A 150 8.06 24.30 -20.29
CA PRO A 150 9.28 23.52 -20.48
C PRO A 150 9.77 22.84 -19.20
N MET A 151 9.72 23.55 -18.07
CA MET A 151 10.16 23.03 -16.77
C MET A 151 9.17 21.99 -16.23
N GLN A 152 7.87 22.21 -16.41
CA GLN A 152 6.83 21.27 -16.00
C GLN A 152 6.92 19.96 -16.79
N MET A 153 7.13 20.01 -18.10
CA MET A 153 7.27 18.82 -18.95
C MET A 153 8.56 18.05 -18.63
N ALA A 154 9.69 18.75 -18.43
CA ALA A 154 10.93 18.11 -18.01
C ALA A 154 10.79 17.39 -16.67
N GLY A 155 10.15 18.03 -15.69
CA GLY A 155 9.86 17.42 -14.40
C GLY A 155 8.89 16.25 -14.48
N ALA A 156 7.89 16.30 -15.35
CA ALA A 156 6.97 15.20 -15.58
C ALA A 156 7.70 13.95 -16.12
N VAL A 157 8.67 14.12 -17.03
CA VAL A 157 9.53 13.02 -17.49
C VAL A 157 10.32 12.43 -16.32
N LEU A 158 10.92 13.26 -15.47
CA LEU A 158 11.63 12.79 -14.28
C LEU A 158 10.71 12.04 -13.30
N ALA A 159 9.47 12.49 -13.14
CA ALA A 159 8.49 11.84 -12.26
C ALA A 159 8.08 10.43 -12.72
N VAL A 160 8.21 10.13 -14.02
CA VAL A 160 7.90 8.80 -14.58
C VAL A 160 9.05 7.81 -14.37
N ILE A 161 10.31 8.28 -14.29
CA ILE A 161 11.50 7.41 -14.20
C ILE A 161 11.41 6.39 -13.05
N PRO A 162 11.08 6.76 -11.79
CA PRO A 162 11.04 5.79 -10.69
C PRO A 162 10.00 4.68 -10.90
N LEU A 163 8.85 5.02 -11.50
CA LEU A 163 7.81 4.04 -11.82
C LEU A 163 8.30 3.03 -12.87
N VAL A 164 9.02 3.52 -13.90
CA VAL A 164 9.62 2.67 -14.93
C VAL A 164 10.69 1.75 -14.34
N VAL A 165 11.57 2.28 -13.50
CA VAL A 165 12.62 1.49 -12.82
C VAL A 165 11.99 0.38 -11.98
N ILE A 166 10.98 0.71 -11.16
CA ILE A 166 10.28 -0.28 -10.33
C ILE A 166 9.56 -1.31 -11.20
N PHE A 167 8.93 -0.89 -12.29
CA PHE A 167 8.33 -1.84 -13.22
C PHE A 167 9.36 -2.84 -13.75
N PHE A 168 10.53 -2.40 -14.21
CA PHE A 168 11.57 -3.33 -14.70
C PHE A 168 12.10 -4.28 -13.63
N ILE A 169 12.22 -3.82 -12.37
CA ILE A 169 12.65 -4.66 -11.24
C ILE A 169 11.59 -5.74 -10.94
N PHE A 170 10.31 -5.38 -10.99
CA PHE A 170 9.21 -6.24 -10.52
C PHE A 170 8.32 -6.83 -11.64
N GLN A 171 8.69 -6.68 -12.92
CA GLN A 171 7.87 -7.09 -14.06
C GLN A 171 7.48 -8.58 -14.01
N LYS A 172 8.35 -9.46 -13.51
CA LYS A 172 8.07 -10.90 -13.40
C LYS A 172 6.96 -11.17 -12.38
N GLN A 173 7.07 -10.56 -11.20
CA GLN A 173 6.07 -10.66 -10.13
C GLN A 173 4.75 -10.00 -10.54
N PHE A 174 4.79 -8.95 -11.37
CA PHE A 174 3.60 -8.31 -11.92
C PHE A 174 2.81 -9.29 -12.81
N ILE A 175 3.51 -10.01 -13.70
CA ILE A 175 2.91 -11.01 -14.59
C ILE A 175 2.34 -12.20 -13.79
N GLU A 176 3.11 -12.73 -12.83
CA GLU A 176 2.65 -13.84 -11.97
C GLU A 176 1.44 -13.46 -11.11
N SER A 177 1.40 -12.23 -10.59
CA SER A 177 0.28 -11.75 -9.77
C SER A 177 -0.99 -11.56 -10.59
N VAL A 178 -0.88 -11.02 -11.82
CA VAL A 178 -2.01 -10.88 -12.74
C VAL A 178 -2.52 -12.25 -13.19
N ALA A 179 -1.62 -13.19 -13.51
CA ALA A 179 -1.98 -14.55 -13.89
C ALA A 179 -2.74 -15.29 -12.77
N THR A 180 -2.29 -15.16 -11.52
CA THR A 180 -2.95 -15.82 -10.37
C THR A 180 -4.30 -15.17 -10.04
N SER A 181 -4.49 -13.89 -10.34
CA SER A 181 -5.79 -13.20 -10.18
C SER A 181 -6.82 -13.51 -11.29
N GLY A 182 -6.37 -14.06 -12.42
CA GLY A 182 -7.21 -14.37 -13.59
C GLY A 182 -7.54 -15.85 -13.79
N ILE A 183 -6.81 -16.78 -13.15
CA ILE A 183 -7.10 -18.22 -13.26
C ILE A 183 -8.13 -18.62 -12.20
N LYS A 184 -9.37 -18.19 -12.44
CA LYS A 184 -10.57 -18.92 -12.05
C LYS A 184 -11.31 -19.27 -13.34
N GLY A 185 -10.82 -20.33 -13.97
CA GLY A 185 -11.35 -20.98 -15.16
C GLY A 185 -10.65 -22.32 -15.30
#